data_AF-A0A450YEJ7-F1
#
_entry.id   AF-A0A450YEJ7-F1
#
_cell.length_a   1.000
_cell.length_b   1.000
_cell.length_c   1.000
_cell.angle_alpha   90.00
_cell.angle_beta   90.00
_cell.angle_gamma   90.00
#
_symmetry.space_group_name_H-M   'P 1'
#
loop_
_entity.id
_entity.type
_entity.pdbx_description
1 polymer ?
#
loop_
_entity_poly.entity_id
_entity_poly.type
_entity_poly.pdbx_seq_one_letter_code
_entity_poly.pdbx_strand_id
1 'polypeptide(L)'
;MTFISYAQNFEDVMLWRALKYIKKGFYIDIGAAWPDYDSVTKLFYDSGWSGINIEPNPTLYAQLEESRPIDTNLLLAVSDREDHLTMNILGDSGLSTLDNAIAERHHQQVGWSIEKYIVQVTTLNALWQRYVPADKEVHFLKIDVEGSERAVLAGNDWIGNRPWIVVVEATVPMTREENHEEWESLLLTADYQFVYADGLNRFYIAKEQEGLLPAFRYPPNVFDEFLLVRQQQAETRATEAESRATETESRAAEAEAHATAAEARITDLLNSASWRITAPLRWGKSLLVRASSLPDAAKHRAKMPIRGLALYVGGRPALRKAALAVLDRFPDLKHRLMRIVYGSLATPGVHREKVPTDLADLSPHARRIHGDLKAAVERRRKGGD
;
A
#
# COMPACT_ATOMS: atom_id res chain seq x y z
N MET A 1 1.90 -35.50 -1.19
CA MET A 1 1.85 -34.24 -1.96
C MET A 1 1.39 -33.21 -0.96
N THR A 2 2.18 -32.16 -0.75
CA THR A 2 1.84 -31.16 0.26
C THR A 2 0.68 -30.29 -0.21
N PHE A 3 -0.37 -30.18 0.61
CA PHE A 3 -1.52 -29.31 0.35
C PHE A 3 -1.58 -28.16 1.35
N ILE A 4 -2.37 -27.12 1.03
CA ILE A 4 -2.52 -25.94 1.87
C ILE A 4 -3.80 -26.10 2.70
N SER A 5 -3.67 -25.95 4.01
CA SER A 5 -4.79 -25.81 4.93
C SER A 5 -5.14 -24.34 5.10
N TYR A 6 -6.43 -24.05 4.97
CA TYR A 6 -7.03 -22.73 5.07
C TYR A 6 -7.85 -22.56 6.35
N ALA A 7 -8.22 -23.68 6.99
CA ALA A 7 -9.08 -23.66 8.17
C ALA A 7 -8.39 -23.11 9.43
N GLN A 8 -9.19 -22.64 10.38
CA GLN A 8 -8.71 -22.05 11.62
C GLN A 8 -8.05 -23.09 12.54
N ASN A 9 -8.66 -24.26 12.68
CA ASN A 9 -8.29 -25.30 13.62
C ASN A 9 -8.13 -26.68 12.96
N PHE A 10 -7.58 -26.70 11.74
CA PHE A 10 -7.26 -27.91 10.96
C PHE A 10 -8.46 -28.81 10.60
N GLU A 11 -9.66 -28.26 10.58
CA GLU A 11 -10.89 -28.97 10.23
C GLU A 11 -10.81 -29.54 8.81
N ASP A 12 -10.28 -28.74 7.88
CA ASP A 12 -10.06 -29.14 6.49
C ASP A 12 -9.04 -30.29 6.37
N VAL A 13 -8.00 -30.31 7.20
CA VAL A 13 -7.01 -31.41 7.26
C VAL A 13 -7.68 -32.71 7.72
N MET A 14 -8.50 -32.66 8.77
CA MET A 14 -9.23 -33.83 9.27
C MET A 14 -10.20 -34.38 8.23
N LEU A 15 -10.98 -33.50 7.61
CA LEU A 15 -11.90 -33.88 6.54
C LEU A 15 -11.14 -34.43 5.32
N TRP A 16 -10.03 -33.79 4.94
CA TRP A 16 -9.23 -34.21 3.79
C TRP A 16 -8.62 -35.59 4.00
N ARG A 17 -8.13 -35.87 5.21
CA ARG A 17 -7.63 -37.21 5.57
C ARG A 17 -8.65 -38.30 5.30
N ALA A 18 -9.93 -38.04 5.61
CA ALA A 18 -11.04 -38.98 5.40
C ALA A 18 -11.51 -39.01 3.93
N LEU A 19 -11.53 -37.87 3.24
CA LEU A 19 -12.29 -37.70 1.99
C LEU A 19 -11.44 -37.50 0.72
N LYS A 20 -10.11 -37.34 0.81
CA LYS A 20 -9.22 -37.04 -0.34
C LYS A 20 -9.30 -37.99 -1.54
N TYR A 21 -9.88 -39.18 -1.35
CA TYR A 21 -10.05 -40.17 -2.42
C TYR A 21 -11.23 -39.86 -3.35
N ILE A 22 -12.06 -38.89 -2.98
CA ILE A 22 -13.26 -38.48 -3.71
C ILE A 22 -12.91 -37.29 -4.62
N LYS A 23 -13.15 -37.45 -5.93
CA LYS A 23 -12.64 -36.51 -6.95
C LYS A 23 -13.53 -35.29 -7.21
N LYS A 24 -14.80 -35.33 -6.85
CA LYS A 24 -15.80 -34.26 -7.08
C LYS A 24 -16.90 -34.35 -6.02
N GLY A 25 -16.49 -34.29 -4.77
CA GLY A 25 -17.41 -34.35 -3.65
C GLY A 25 -18.24 -33.07 -3.54
N PHE A 26 -19.14 -33.06 -2.56
CA PHE A 26 -20.09 -31.99 -2.33
C PHE A 26 -20.17 -31.66 -0.84
N TYR A 27 -20.18 -30.37 -0.51
CA TYR A 27 -20.27 -29.89 0.86
C TYR A 27 -21.39 -28.87 1.03
N ILE A 28 -21.81 -28.69 2.27
CA ILE A 28 -22.65 -27.57 2.70
C ILE A 28 -21.91 -26.88 3.84
N ASP A 29 -21.75 -25.57 3.74
CA ASP A 29 -21.04 -24.72 4.70
C ASP A 29 -21.98 -23.62 5.20
N ILE A 30 -22.48 -23.77 6.43
CA ILE A 30 -23.43 -22.85 7.06
C ILE A 30 -22.65 -21.95 8.00
N GLY A 31 -22.56 -20.66 7.67
CA GLY A 31 -21.62 -19.73 8.29
C GLY A 31 -20.27 -19.72 7.58
N ALA A 32 -20.30 -19.64 6.25
CA ALA A 32 -19.10 -19.81 5.42
C ALA A 32 -18.06 -18.68 5.58
N ALA A 33 -18.48 -17.49 6.02
CA ALA A 33 -17.63 -16.34 6.27
C ALA A 33 -16.66 -16.02 5.12
N TRP A 34 -15.35 -15.99 5.39
CA TRP A 34 -14.35 -15.62 4.38
C TRP A 34 -14.03 -16.76 3.41
N PRO A 35 -13.92 -16.48 2.10
CA PRO A 35 -13.65 -17.52 1.11
C PRO A 35 -12.24 -18.12 1.22
N ASP A 36 -11.24 -17.36 1.66
CA ASP A 36 -9.82 -17.77 1.55
C ASP A 36 -9.11 -17.84 2.90
N TYR A 37 -9.77 -17.43 3.98
CA TYR A 37 -9.20 -17.34 5.32
C TYR A 37 -10.12 -18.05 6.30
N ASP A 38 -9.53 -18.87 7.18
CA ASP A 38 -10.28 -19.67 8.16
C ASP A 38 -11.39 -20.53 7.51
N SER A 39 -11.22 -20.86 6.23
CA SER A 39 -12.20 -21.58 5.41
C SER A 39 -11.97 -23.08 5.47
N VAL A 40 -12.99 -23.83 5.90
CA VAL A 40 -12.97 -25.30 5.93
C VAL A 40 -13.10 -25.89 4.51
N THR A 41 -13.67 -25.15 3.57
CA THR A 41 -14.05 -25.63 2.24
C THR A 41 -13.05 -25.28 1.13
N LYS A 42 -12.14 -24.32 1.34
CA LYS A 42 -11.21 -23.84 0.29
C LYS A 42 -10.33 -24.93 -0.30
N LEU A 43 -9.78 -25.80 0.55
CA LEU A 43 -8.98 -26.94 0.12
C LEU A 43 -9.76 -27.87 -0.83
N PHE A 44 -11.03 -28.13 -0.52
CA PHE A 44 -11.90 -28.99 -1.32
C PHE A 44 -12.24 -28.33 -2.66
N TYR A 45 -12.60 -27.05 -2.64
CA TYR A 45 -12.89 -26.26 -3.83
C TYR A 45 -11.71 -26.25 -4.81
N ASP A 46 -10.50 -25.96 -4.31
CA ASP A 46 -9.28 -25.98 -5.13
C ASP A 46 -8.96 -27.38 -5.68
N SER A 47 -9.47 -28.41 -5.01
CA SER A 47 -9.36 -29.81 -5.44
C SER A 47 -10.48 -30.25 -6.39
N GLY A 48 -11.30 -29.31 -6.89
CA GLY A 48 -12.36 -29.57 -7.87
C GLY A 48 -13.69 -30.02 -7.29
N TRP A 49 -13.90 -29.81 -5.99
CA TRP A 49 -15.20 -29.98 -5.35
C TRP A 49 -16.06 -28.73 -5.57
N SER A 50 -17.34 -28.86 -5.27
CA SER A 50 -18.32 -27.78 -5.31
C SER A 50 -19.28 -27.95 -4.15
N GLY A 51 -19.89 -26.89 -3.65
CA GLY A 51 -20.87 -27.00 -2.59
C GLY A 51 -21.82 -25.83 -2.50
N ILE A 52 -22.43 -25.68 -1.33
CA ILE A 52 -23.31 -24.57 -0.99
C ILE A 52 -22.68 -23.82 0.17
N ASN A 53 -22.42 -22.52 -0.02
CA ASN A 53 -21.96 -21.63 1.03
C ASN A 53 -23.14 -20.75 1.46
N ILE A 54 -23.40 -20.68 2.76
CA ILE A 54 -24.46 -19.86 3.32
C ILE A 54 -23.81 -18.81 4.21
N GLU A 55 -24.06 -17.54 3.89
CA GLU A 55 -23.47 -16.42 4.61
C GLU A 55 -24.46 -15.24 4.65
N PRO A 56 -24.98 -14.85 5.84
CA PRO A 56 -25.94 -13.76 5.95
C PRO A 56 -25.31 -12.37 5.88
N ASN A 57 -23.99 -12.22 6.04
CA ASN A 57 -23.29 -10.95 5.94
C ASN A 57 -23.12 -10.54 4.45
N PRO A 58 -23.71 -9.42 3.99
CA PRO A 58 -23.63 -9.02 2.59
C PRO A 58 -22.22 -8.80 2.06
N THR A 59 -21.29 -8.35 2.91
CA THR A 59 -19.89 -8.11 2.53
C THR A 59 -19.14 -9.41 2.33
N LEU A 60 -19.34 -10.39 3.21
CA LEU A 60 -18.70 -11.71 3.11
C LEU A 60 -19.31 -12.53 1.98
N TYR A 61 -20.64 -12.47 1.82
CA TYR A 61 -21.34 -13.04 0.67
C TYR A 61 -20.80 -12.53 -0.67
N ALA A 62 -20.57 -11.22 -0.80
CA ALA A 62 -20.01 -10.65 -2.03
C ALA A 62 -18.60 -11.21 -2.34
N GLN A 63 -17.78 -11.43 -1.31
CA GLN A 63 -16.47 -12.07 -1.48
C GLN A 63 -16.58 -13.54 -1.87
N LEU A 64 -17.54 -14.28 -1.29
CA LEU A 64 -17.82 -15.66 -1.68
C LEU A 64 -18.26 -15.75 -3.14
N GLU A 65 -19.15 -14.87 -3.60
CA GLU A 65 -19.58 -14.84 -5.02
C GLU A 65 -18.43 -14.55 -5.99
N GLU A 66 -17.50 -13.67 -5.60
CA GLU A 66 -16.33 -13.35 -6.42
C GLU A 66 -15.32 -14.51 -6.45
N SER A 67 -14.98 -15.06 -5.29
CA SER A 67 -13.92 -16.07 -5.15
C SER A 67 -14.37 -17.51 -5.43
N ARG A 68 -15.66 -17.82 -5.22
CA ARG A 68 -16.23 -19.18 -5.30
C ARG A 68 -17.34 -19.31 -6.37
N PRO A 69 -17.09 -18.96 -7.65
CA PRO A 69 -18.12 -18.96 -8.69
C PRO A 69 -18.66 -20.35 -9.10
N ILE A 70 -18.00 -21.44 -8.69
CA ILE A 70 -18.49 -22.81 -8.92
C ILE A 70 -19.48 -23.23 -7.82
N ASP A 71 -19.35 -22.66 -6.62
CA ASP A 71 -20.26 -22.93 -5.51
C ASP A 71 -21.59 -22.20 -5.71
N THR A 72 -22.63 -22.70 -5.04
CA THR A 72 -23.85 -21.93 -4.84
C THR A 72 -23.71 -21.11 -3.56
N ASN A 73 -23.51 -19.80 -3.68
CA ASN A 73 -23.42 -18.93 -2.51
C ASN A 73 -24.79 -18.28 -2.23
N LEU A 74 -25.22 -18.26 -0.97
CA LEU A 74 -26.56 -17.82 -0.58
C LEU A 74 -26.49 -16.76 0.53
N LEU A 75 -27.07 -15.58 0.24
CA LEU A 75 -27.24 -14.48 1.21
C LEU A 75 -28.48 -14.70 2.08
N LEU A 76 -28.39 -15.64 3.02
CA LEU A 76 -29.47 -15.99 3.96
C LEU A 76 -28.91 -16.61 5.24
N ALA A 77 -29.77 -16.83 6.24
CA ALA A 77 -29.43 -17.62 7.43
C ALA A 77 -30.24 -18.92 7.49
N VAL A 78 -29.74 -19.90 8.25
CA VAL A 78 -30.42 -21.19 8.48
C VAL A 78 -30.89 -21.29 9.93
N SER A 79 -32.09 -21.82 10.14
CA SER A 79 -32.70 -22.02 11.45
C SER A 79 -33.70 -23.20 11.42
N ASP A 80 -34.58 -23.27 12.41
CA ASP A 80 -35.62 -24.30 12.56
C ASP A 80 -36.94 -23.98 11.85
N ARG A 81 -37.03 -22.81 11.21
CA ARG A 81 -38.21 -22.33 10.48
C ARG A 81 -37.83 -21.37 9.35
N GLU A 82 -38.77 -21.14 8.45
CA GLU A 82 -38.68 -20.09 7.44
C GLU A 82 -39.23 -18.76 7.99
N ASP A 83 -38.46 -17.68 7.84
CA ASP A 83 -38.82 -16.37 8.39
C ASP A 83 -37.99 -15.24 7.74
N HIS A 84 -38.20 -14.00 8.18
CA HIS A 84 -37.26 -12.89 7.98
C HIS A 84 -36.87 -12.34 9.35
N LEU A 85 -35.61 -12.54 9.75
CA LEU A 85 -35.11 -12.17 11.06
C LEU A 85 -34.03 -11.10 10.96
N THR A 86 -33.84 -10.37 12.08
CA THR A 86 -32.73 -9.43 12.22
C THR A 86 -31.44 -10.19 12.51
N MET A 87 -30.49 -10.10 11.59
CA MET A 87 -29.11 -10.51 11.77
C MET A 87 -28.31 -9.35 12.36
N ASN A 88 -27.49 -9.63 13.37
CA ASN A 88 -26.53 -8.70 13.94
C ASN A 88 -25.14 -9.01 13.36
N ILE A 89 -24.53 -8.04 12.69
CA ILE A 89 -23.17 -8.13 12.14
C ILE A 89 -22.24 -7.29 13.01
N LEU A 90 -21.16 -7.90 13.52
CA LEU A 90 -20.27 -7.28 14.50
C LEU A 90 -19.03 -6.67 13.83
N GLY A 91 -19.19 -5.49 13.21
CA GLY A 91 -18.12 -4.79 12.51
C GLY A 91 -17.40 -5.69 11.50
N ASP A 92 -16.06 -5.59 11.45
CA ASP A 92 -15.21 -6.41 10.57
C ASP A 92 -14.72 -7.71 11.24
N SER A 93 -15.36 -8.16 12.32
CA SER A 93 -14.90 -9.32 13.11
C SER A 93 -15.12 -10.68 12.43
N GLY A 94 -15.95 -10.73 11.39
CA GLY A 94 -16.46 -11.97 10.80
C GLY A 94 -17.71 -12.54 11.48
N LEU A 95 -18.00 -12.11 12.71
CA LEU A 95 -19.12 -12.67 13.48
C LEU A 95 -20.46 -12.09 13.03
N SER A 96 -21.42 -12.99 12.80
CA SER A 96 -22.82 -12.67 12.53
C SER A 96 -23.73 -13.58 13.35
N THR A 97 -24.69 -13.02 14.10
CA THR A 97 -25.58 -13.81 14.95
C THR A 97 -27.03 -13.33 14.93
N LEU A 98 -27.95 -14.29 14.97
CA LEU A 98 -29.39 -14.05 15.18
C LEU A 98 -29.71 -13.75 16.66
N ASP A 99 -28.79 -13.99 17.58
CA ASP A 99 -28.99 -13.75 19.01
C ASP A 99 -28.53 -12.34 19.42
N ASN A 100 -29.49 -11.50 19.78
CA ASN A 100 -29.22 -10.15 20.26
C ASN A 100 -28.39 -10.12 21.55
N ALA A 101 -28.51 -11.13 22.43
CA ALA A 101 -27.76 -11.19 23.67
C ALA A 101 -26.27 -11.45 23.42
N ILE A 102 -25.95 -12.28 22.42
CA ILE A 102 -24.56 -12.52 21.99
C ILE A 102 -23.98 -11.22 21.39
N ALA A 103 -24.71 -10.57 20.48
CA ALA A 103 -24.26 -9.31 19.88
C ALA A 103 -24.01 -8.22 20.93
N GLU A 104 -24.94 -8.03 21.86
CA GLU A 104 -24.82 -7.01 22.92
C GLU A 104 -23.66 -7.31 23.88
N ARG A 105 -23.43 -8.59 24.23
CA ARG A 105 -22.29 -9.00 25.06
C ARG A 105 -20.97 -8.57 24.43
N HIS A 106 -20.78 -8.83 23.13
CA HIS A 106 -19.56 -8.45 22.42
C HIS A 106 -19.41 -6.95 22.27
N HIS A 107 -20.51 -6.23 22.01
CA HIS A 107 -20.49 -4.77 22.00
C HIS A 107 -20.00 -4.19 23.34
N GLN A 108 -20.50 -4.73 24.46
CA GLN A 108 -20.12 -4.26 25.79
C GLN A 108 -18.70 -4.64 26.21
N GLN A 109 -18.24 -5.84 25.85
CA GLN A 109 -16.94 -6.37 26.30
C GLN A 109 -15.77 -5.96 25.39
N VAL A 110 -16.00 -5.95 24.08
CA VAL A 110 -14.95 -5.76 23.06
C VAL A 110 -15.07 -4.40 22.37
N GLY A 111 -16.27 -3.80 22.38
CA GLY A 111 -16.51 -2.48 21.77
C GLY A 111 -16.79 -2.52 20.26
N TRP A 112 -17.10 -3.69 19.70
CA TRP A 112 -17.46 -3.80 18.28
C TRP A 112 -18.79 -3.13 17.96
N SER A 113 -18.88 -2.46 16.82
CA SER A 113 -20.14 -1.91 16.31
C SER A 113 -21.09 -3.02 15.91
N ILE A 114 -22.39 -2.83 16.15
CA ILE A 114 -23.43 -3.74 15.68
C ILE A 114 -24.17 -3.08 14.52
N GLU A 115 -24.13 -3.73 13.36
CA GLU A 115 -24.99 -3.43 12.24
C GLU A 115 -26.13 -4.44 12.15
N LYS A 116 -27.33 -3.99 11.78
CA LYS A 116 -28.53 -4.82 11.76
C LYS A 116 -29.08 -4.93 10.35
N TYR A 117 -29.26 -6.16 9.89
CA TYR A 117 -29.81 -6.47 8.57
C TYR A 117 -31.01 -7.40 8.72
N ILE A 118 -32.09 -7.14 7.98
CA ILE A 118 -33.17 -8.12 7.86
C ILE A 118 -32.72 -9.11 6.79
N VAL A 119 -32.58 -10.38 7.18
CA VAL A 119 -32.14 -11.47 6.30
C VAL A 119 -33.24 -12.50 6.17
N GLN A 120 -33.30 -13.15 5.00
CA GLN A 120 -34.13 -14.34 4.83
C GLN A 120 -33.58 -15.46 5.71
N VAL A 121 -34.48 -16.18 6.37
CA VAL A 121 -34.18 -17.37 7.16
C VAL A 121 -34.91 -18.56 6.56
N THR A 122 -34.23 -19.69 6.43
CA THR A 122 -34.83 -20.96 5.97
C THR A 122 -34.38 -22.14 6.83
N THR A 123 -34.89 -23.32 6.56
CA THR A 123 -34.48 -24.56 7.23
C THR A 123 -33.42 -25.29 6.41
N LEU A 124 -32.57 -26.08 7.08
CA LEU A 124 -31.60 -26.93 6.37
C LEU A 124 -32.34 -27.92 5.45
N ASN A 125 -33.51 -28.41 5.85
CA ASN A 125 -34.33 -29.25 4.99
C ASN A 125 -34.77 -28.54 3.70
N ALA A 126 -35.35 -27.35 3.80
CA ALA A 126 -35.80 -26.61 2.62
C ALA A 126 -34.64 -26.21 1.71
N LEU A 127 -33.48 -25.84 2.28
CA LEU A 127 -32.25 -25.58 1.55
C LEU A 127 -31.80 -26.82 0.79
N TRP A 128 -31.77 -27.98 1.45
CA TRP A 128 -31.37 -29.23 0.84
C TRP A 128 -32.24 -29.57 -0.38
N GLN A 129 -33.56 -29.55 -0.21
CA GLN A 129 -34.51 -29.87 -1.28
C GLN A 129 -34.40 -28.93 -2.49
N ARG A 130 -33.97 -27.69 -2.26
CA ARG A 130 -33.90 -26.67 -3.32
C ARG A 130 -32.56 -26.66 -4.05
N TYR A 131 -31.46 -26.89 -3.36
CA TYR A 131 -30.12 -26.60 -3.88
C TYR A 131 -29.21 -27.83 -3.96
N VAL A 132 -29.48 -28.90 -3.23
CA VAL A 132 -28.69 -30.14 -3.36
C VAL A 132 -29.19 -30.92 -4.58
N PRO A 133 -28.33 -31.21 -5.58
CA PRO A 133 -28.76 -32.00 -6.72
C PRO A 133 -29.16 -33.42 -6.30
N ALA A 134 -30.23 -33.95 -6.88
CA ALA A 134 -30.83 -35.23 -6.47
C ALA A 134 -29.88 -36.45 -6.61
N ASP A 135 -28.85 -36.34 -7.45
CA ASP A 135 -27.83 -37.37 -7.69
C ASP A 135 -26.53 -37.15 -6.91
N LYS A 136 -26.50 -36.18 -5.99
CA LYS A 136 -25.32 -35.82 -5.20
C LYS A 136 -25.42 -36.29 -3.77
N GLU A 137 -24.36 -36.96 -3.32
CA GLU A 137 -24.11 -37.20 -1.92
C GLU A 137 -23.43 -35.97 -1.29
N VAL A 138 -23.90 -35.56 -0.12
CA VAL A 138 -23.24 -34.53 0.69
C VAL A 138 -22.22 -35.22 1.58
N HIS A 139 -20.95 -34.89 1.38
CA HIS A 139 -19.83 -35.57 2.03
C HIS A 139 -19.49 -34.94 3.38
N PHE A 140 -19.68 -33.63 3.52
CA PHE A 140 -19.69 -33.02 4.84
C PHE A 140 -20.61 -31.81 4.91
N LEU A 141 -21.10 -31.56 6.12
CA LEU A 141 -21.83 -30.38 6.53
C LEU A 141 -21.03 -29.68 7.64
N LYS A 142 -20.65 -28.43 7.43
CA LYS A 142 -20.09 -27.56 8.48
C LYS A 142 -21.17 -26.59 8.96
N ILE A 143 -21.26 -26.44 10.27
CA ILE A 143 -22.16 -25.50 10.94
C ILE A 143 -21.32 -24.63 11.89
N ASP A 144 -21.40 -23.33 11.68
CA ASP A 144 -20.74 -22.28 12.45
C ASP A 144 -21.63 -21.03 12.45
N VAL A 145 -22.62 -20.96 13.35
CA VAL A 145 -23.69 -19.95 13.26
C VAL A 145 -23.82 -19.13 14.54
N GLU A 146 -22.73 -19.06 15.30
CA GLU A 146 -22.53 -18.17 16.43
C GLU A 146 -23.70 -18.25 17.44
N GLY A 147 -24.01 -19.47 17.89
CA GLY A 147 -24.99 -19.76 18.94
C GLY A 147 -26.36 -20.25 18.45
N SER A 148 -26.52 -20.49 17.14
CA SER A 148 -27.77 -20.99 16.55
C SER A 148 -27.70 -22.45 16.08
N GLU A 149 -26.67 -23.19 16.48
CA GLU A 149 -26.35 -24.54 15.97
C GLU A 149 -27.51 -25.51 16.20
N ARG A 150 -28.11 -25.47 17.39
CA ARG A 150 -29.30 -26.29 17.73
C ARG A 150 -30.46 -26.05 16.78
N ALA A 151 -30.73 -24.79 16.42
CA ALA A 151 -31.84 -24.44 15.54
C ALA A 151 -31.60 -24.93 14.11
N VAL A 152 -30.37 -24.80 13.60
CA VAL A 152 -29.97 -25.34 12.30
C VAL A 152 -30.17 -26.86 12.26
N LEU A 153 -29.67 -27.58 13.27
CA LEU A 153 -29.79 -29.04 13.35
C LEU A 153 -31.24 -29.50 13.48
N ALA A 154 -32.07 -28.77 14.23
CA ALA A 154 -33.50 -29.06 14.39
C ALA A 154 -34.31 -28.81 13.10
N GLY A 155 -33.82 -27.94 12.21
CA GLY A 155 -34.44 -27.64 10.92
C GLY A 155 -34.14 -28.66 9.80
N ASN A 156 -33.41 -29.75 10.07
CA ASN A 156 -33.09 -30.75 9.05
C ASN A 156 -34.01 -31.98 9.11
N ASP A 157 -34.21 -32.63 7.96
CA ASP A 157 -34.73 -34.00 7.88
C ASP A 157 -33.57 -35.00 7.88
N TRP A 158 -33.20 -35.50 9.06
CA TRP A 158 -32.07 -36.44 9.19
C TRP A 158 -32.32 -37.84 8.63
N ILE A 159 -33.53 -38.13 8.14
CA ILE A 159 -33.83 -39.38 7.44
C ILE A 159 -33.48 -39.23 5.96
N GLY A 160 -33.96 -38.15 5.33
CA GLY A 160 -33.74 -37.89 3.90
C GLY A 160 -32.42 -37.18 3.57
N ASN A 161 -31.95 -36.30 4.46
CA ASN A 161 -30.82 -35.39 4.21
C ASN A 161 -29.63 -35.79 5.10
N ARG A 162 -28.81 -36.71 4.60
CA ARG A 162 -27.75 -37.38 5.38
C ARG A 162 -26.36 -37.05 4.86
N PRO A 163 -25.72 -35.97 5.35
CA PRO A 163 -24.30 -35.75 5.08
C PRO A 163 -23.46 -36.86 5.72
N TRP A 164 -22.38 -37.29 5.07
CA TRP A 164 -21.52 -38.35 5.62
C TRP A 164 -20.84 -37.94 6.94
N ILE A 165 -20.38 -36.69 6.99
CA ILE A 165 -19.71 -36.10 8.16
C ILE A 165 -20.44 -34.81 8.53
N VAL A 166 -20.69 -34.59 9.82
CA VAL A 166 -21.21 -33.33 10.36
C VAL A 166 -20.15 -32.73 11.28
N VAL A 167 -19.78 -31.48 11.02
CA VAL A 167 -18.85 -30.69 11.82
C VAL A 167 -19.62 -29.51 12.39
N VAL A 168 -19.66 -29.40 13.71
CA VAL A 168 -20.43 -28.36 14.40
C VAL A 168 -19.50 -27.64 15.37
N GLU A 169 -19.48 -26.30 15.33
CA GLU A 169 -18.87 -25.53 16.40
C GLU A 169 -19.58 -25.84 17.72
N ALA A 170 -18.81 -26.08 18.77
CA ALA A 170 -19.29 -26.66 20.02
C ALA A 170 -18.94 -25.81 21.24
N THR A 171 -18.67 -24.52 21.03
CA THR A 171 -18.36 -23.56 22.09
C THR A 171 -19.32 -22.38 22.10
N VAL A 172 -19.54 -21.78 23.27
CA VAL A 172 -20.17 -20.46 23.34
C VAL A 172 -19.26 -19.46 22.61
N PRO A 173 -19.80 -18.59 21.73
CA PRO A 173 -19.00 -17.71 20.88
C PRO A 173 -17.87 -16.98 21.60
N MET A 174 -16.67 -17.08 21.03
CA MET A 174 -15.42 -16.49 21.55
C MET A 174 -15.01 -16.94 22.96
N THR A 175 -15.44 -18.12 23.40
CA THR A 175 -15.05 -18.70 24.70
C THR A 175 -14.43 -20.10 24.53
N ARG A 176 -14.08 -20.73 25.66
CA ARG A 176 -13.70 -22.15 25.72
C ARG A 176 -14.77 -23.01 26.41
N GLU A 177 -15.93 -22.42 26.67
CA GLU A 177 -17.05 -23.10 27.31
C GLU A 177 -17.78 -23.92 26.24
N GLU A 178 -17.86 -25.23 26.43
CA GLU A 178 -18.54 -26.11 25.48
C GLU A 178 -20.07 -26.00 25.63
N ASN A 179 -20.81 -26.02 24.51
CA ASN A 179 -22.27 -25.95 24.49
C ASN A 179 -22.94 -27.13 23.74
N HIS A 180 -22.19 -28.17 23.40
CA HIS A 180 -22.69 -29.29 22.59
C HIS A 180 -23.86 -30.06 23.20
N GLU A 181 -23.99 -30.05 24.53
CA GLU A 181 -25.10 -30.68 25.25
C GLU A 181 -26.47 -30.15 24.78
N GLU A 182 -26.54 -28.93 24.26
CA GLU A 182 -27.76 -28.32 23.76
C GLU A 182 -28.30 -28.96 22.48
N TRP A 183 -27.45 -29.63 21.70
CA TRP A 183 -27.80 -30.08 20.34
C TRP A 183 -27.33 -31.49 19.98
N GLU A 184 -26.35 -32.08 20.69
CA GLU A 184 -25.73 -33.37 20.32
C GLU A 184 -26.75 -34.51 20.23
N SER A 185 -27.77 -34.50 21.10
CA SER A 185 -28.84 -35.50 21.10
C SER A 185 -29.59 -35.61 19.76
N LEU A 186 -29.67 -34.52 18.99
CA LEU A 186 -30.30 -34.52 17.66
C LEU A 186 -29.53 -35.39 16.67
N LEU A 187 -28.19 -35.33 16.70
CA LEU A 187 -27.32 -36.12 15.83
C LEU A 187 -27.26 -37.58 16.31
N LEU A 188 -27.11 -37.82 17.62
CA LEU A 188 -27.04 -39.18 18.16
C LEU A 188 -28.34 -39.96 17.90
N THR A 189 -29.49 -39.31 18.05
CA THR A 189 -30.80 -39.92 17.74
C THR A 189 -30.98 -40.19 16.24
N ALA A 190 -30.29 -39.42 15.40
CA ALA A 190 -30.25 -39.58 13.95
C ALA A 190 -29.20 -40.61 13.46
N ASP A 191 -28.72 -41.51 14.33
CA ASP A 191 -27.69 -42.51 13.99
C ASP A 191 -26.38 -41.87 13.47
N TYR A 192 -25.97 -40.74 14.04
CA TYR A 192 -24.60 -40.25 13.91
C TYR A 192 -23.77 -40.64 15.13
N GLN A 193 -22.51 -40.97 14.89
CA GLN A 193 -21.54 -41.30 15.93
C GLN A 193 -20.59 -40.12 16.13
N PHE A 194 -20.38 -39.69 17.38
CA PHE A 194 -19.30 -38.76 17.73
C PHE A 194 -17.93 -39.44 17.54
N VAL A 195 -17.00 -38.75 16.87
CA VAL A 195 -15.71 -39.35 16.48
C VAL A 195 -14.49 -38.54 16.87
N TYR A 196 -14.59 -37.22 16.96
CA TYR A 196 -13.46 -36.34 17.24
C TYR A 196 -13.92 -34.97 17.72
N ALA A 197 -13.13 -34.35 18.58
CA ALA A 197 -13.26 -32.95 18.97
C ALA A 197 -11.88 -32.28 18.96
N ASP A 198 -11.79 -31.08 18.41
CA ASP A 198 -10.54 -30.31 18.33
C ASP A 198 -10.44 -29.19 19.38
N GLY A 199 -11.44 -29.12 20.28
CA GLY A 199 -11.58 -28.08 21.31
C GLY A 199 -12.39 -26.85 20.87
N LEU A 200 -12.77 -26.77 19.60
CA LEU A 200 -13.65 -25.76 19.02
C LEU A 200 -14.86 -26.44 18.35
N ASN A 201 -14.60 -27.42 17.49
CA ASN A 201 -15.59 -28.18 16.75
C ASN A 201 -15.69 -29.62 17.25
N ARG A 202 -16.86 -30.22 17.04
CA ARG A 202 -17.11 -31.66 17.17
C ARG A 202 -17.48 -32.27 15.82
N PHE A 203 -16.96 -33.46 15.57
CA PHE A 203 -17.13 -34.21 14.34
C PHE A 203 -17.98 -35.45 14.61
N TYR A 204 -18.93 -35.68 13.71
CA TYR A 204 -19.84 -36.82 13.75
C TYR A 204 -19.87 -37.51 12.40
N ILE A 205 -19.89 -38.84 12.40
CA ILE A 205 -19.99 -39.67 11.19
C ILE A 205 -21.34 -40.36 11.15
N ALA A 206 -22.02 -40.31 10.01
CA ALA A 206 -23.23 -41.08 9.76
C ALA A 206 -22.92 -42.58 9.87
N LYS A 207 -23.76 -43.36 10.55
CA LYS A 207 -23.52 -44.79 10.80
C LYS A 207 -23.23 -45.61 9.53
N GLU A 208 -23.86 -45.27 8.42
CA GLU A 208 -23.61 -45.92 7.12
C GLU A 208 -22.20 -45.65 6.54
N GLN A 209 -21.46 -44.68 7.10
CA GLN A 209 -20.10 -44.29 6.73
C GLN A 209 -19.04 -44.69 7.78
N GLU A 210 -19.30 -45.74 8.57
CA GLU A 210 -18.37 -46.29 9.59
C GLU A 210 -16.95 -46.56 9.07
N GLY A 211 -16.78 -46.78 7.75
CA GLY A 211 -15.46 -46.92 7.12
C GLY A 211 -14.54 -45.70 7.29
N LEU A 212 -15.09 -44.52 7.60
CA LEU A 212 -14.34 -43.28 7.80
C LEU A 212 -13.78 -43.13 9.23
N LEU A 213 -14.28 -43.90 10.21
CA LEU A 213 -13.88 -43.82 11.62
C LEU A 213 -12.35 -43.83 11.84
N PRO A 214 -11.55 -44.67 11.16
CA PRO A 214 -10.10 -44.71 11.38
C PRO A 214 -9.39 -43.38 11.11
N ALA A 215 -9.92 -42.52 10.24
CA ALA A 215 -9.32 -41.22 9.93
C ALA A 215 -9.38 -40.24 11.12
N PHE A 216 -10.34 -40.41 12.03
CA PHE A 216 -10.61 -39.50 13.14
C PHE A 216 -9.97 -39.93 14.46
N ARG A 217 -9.19 -41.01 14.46
CA ARG A 217 -8.59 -41.58 15.67
C ARG A 217 -7.56 -40.67 16.35
N TYR A 218 -6.89 -39.82 15.57
CA TYR A 218 -5.80 -38.96 16.04
C TYR A 218 -5.95 -37.55 15.47
N PRO A 219 -5.47 -36.52 16.18
CA PRO A 219 -5.43 -35.17 15.64
C PRO A 219 -4.56 -35.08 14.38
N PRO A 220 -4.67 -33.97 13.61
CA PRO A 220 -3.71 -33.61 12.57
C PRO A 220 -2.28 -33.67 13.09
N ASN A 221 -1.38 -34.26 12.30
CA ASN A 221 0.01 -34.48 12.69
C ASN A 221 0.93 -34.53 11.45
N VAL A 222 2.21 -34.81 11.68
CA VAL A 222 3.27 -34.80 10.66
C VAL A 222 3.01 -35.74 9.47
N PHE A 223 2.13 -36.74 9.61
CA PHE A 223 1.80 -37.67 8.54
C PHE A 223 0.71 -37.14 7.57
N ASP A 224 0.13 -35.98 7.85
CA ASP A 224 -0.87 -35.37 6.96
C ASP A 224 -0.25 -34.54 5.83
N GLU A 225 1.04 -34.21 5.91
CA GLU A 225 1.77 -33.48 4.86
C GLU A 225 1.09 -32.17 4.42
N PHE A 226 0.64 -31.30 5.33
CA PHE A 226 0.03 -30.01 4.98
C PHE A 226 0.90 -28.80 5.36
N LEU A 227 0.66 -27.66 4.72
CA LEU A 227 1.18 -26.35 5.09
C LEU A 227 0.02 -25.41 5.44
N LEU A 228 0.22 -24.55 6.42
CA LEU A 228 -0.76 -23.51 6.73
C LEU A 228 -0.67 -22.38 5.72
N VAL A 229 -1.81 -21.87 5.25
CA VAL A 229 -1.86 -20.69 4.36
C VAL A 229 -1.12 -19.49 4.97
N ARG A 230 -1.24 -19.29 6.28
CA ARG A 230 -0.53 -18.24 7.03
C ARG A 230 1.00 -18.43 6.98
N GLN A 231 1.47 -19.67 7.06
CA GLN A 231 2.89 -19.98 6.94
C GLN A 231 3.40 -19.69 5.53
N GLN A 232 2.69 -20.16 4.49
CA GLN A 232 3.05 -19.91 3.10
C GLN A 232 3.11 -18.41 2.78
N GLN A 233 2.14 -17.63 3.27
CA GLN A 233 2.10 -16.17 3.12
C GLN A 233 3.25 -15.48 3.87
N ALA A 234 3.67 -16.00 5.03
CA ALA A 234 4.81 -15.47 5.77
C ALA A 234 6.12 -15.75 5.02
N GLU A 235 6.30 -16.96 4.50
CA GLU A 235 7.48 -17.34 3.70
C GLU A 235 7.58 -16.50 2.43
N THR A 236 6.47 -16.32 1.71
CA THR A 236 6.42 -15.47 0.50
C THR A 236 6.82 -14.03 0.81
N ARG A 237 6.25 -13.45 1.89
CA ARG A 237 6.61 -12.09 2.33
C ARG A 237 8.08 -11.97 2.75
N ALA A 238 8.63 -13.00 3.39
CA ALA A 238 10.04 -13.02 3.77
C ALA A 238 10.94 -13.01 2.53
N THR A 239 10.65 -13.85 1.53
CA THR A 239 11.41 -13.88 0.27
C THR A 239 11.31 -12.55 -0.50
N GLU A 240 10.13 -11.94 -0.56
CA GLU A 240 9.96 -10.62 -1.19
C GLU A 240 10.73 -9.52 -0.45
N ALA A 241 10.74 -9.57 0.88
CA ALA A 241 11.49 -8.61 1.70
C ALA A 241 13.00 -8.78 1.52
N GLU A 242 13.50 -10.02 1.48
CA GLU A 242 14.90 -10.34 1.19
C GLU A 242 15.32 -9.83 -0.20
N SER A 243 14.51 -10.12 -1.23
CA SER A 243 14.77 -9.62 -2.59
C SER A 243 14.85 -8.10 -2.63
N ARG A 244 13.94 -7.41 -1.93
CA ARG A 244 13.92 -5.94 -1.86
C ARG A 244 15.11 -5.38 -1.08
N ALA A 245 15.54 -6.07 -0.02
CA ALA A 245 16.71 -5.69 0.75
C ALA A 245 17.97 -5.79 -0.12
N THR A 246 18.18 -6.91 -0.82
CA THR A 246 19.33 -7.07 -1.74
C THR A 246 19.32 -6.05 -2.87
N GLU A 247 18.16 -5.73 -3.45
CA GLU A 247 18.06 -4.68 -4.47
C GLU A 247 18.43 -3.30 -3.91
N THR A 248 17.98 -3.00 -2.69
CA THR A 248 18.29 -1.73 -2.02
C THR A 248 19.77 -1.63 -1.68
N GLU A 249 20.39 -2.71 -1.20
CA GLU A 249 21.83 -2.78 -0.93
C GLU A 249 22.64 -2.59 -2.21
N SER A 250 22.26 -3.23 -3.32
CA SER A 250 22.91 -3.03 -4.61
C SER A 250 22.83 -1.58 -5.08
N ARG A 251 21.65 -0.96 -4.98
CA ARG A 251 21.46 0.47 -5.32
C ARG A 251 22.26 1.39 -4.41
N ALA A 252 22.35 1.08 -3.12
CA ALA A 252 23.14 1.85 -2.17
C ALA A 252 24.64 1.76 -2.51
N ALA A 253 25.13 0.56 -2.83
CA ALA A 253 26.52 0.34 -3.25
C ALA A 253 26.85 1.05 -4.58
N GLU A 254 25.94 1.01 -5.55
CA GLU A 254 26.09 1.77 -6.81
C GLU A 254 26.11 3.27 -6.57
N ALA A 255 25.20 3.78 -5.73
CA ALA A 255 25.16 5.21 -5.38
C ALA A 255 26.43 5.65 -4.65
N GLU A 256 26.96 4.84 -3.73
CA GLU A 256 28.22 5.08 -3.05
C GLU A 256 29.39 5.08 -4.04
N ALA A 257 29.47 4.10 -4.94
CA ALA A 257 30.50 4.05 -5.98
C ALA A 257 30.43 5.26 -6.93
N HIS A 258 29.22 5.69 -7.31
CA HIS A 258 29.01 6.90 -8.09
C HIS A 258 29.43 8.16 -7.34
N ALA A 259 29.13 8.27 -6.05
CA ALA A 259 29.56 9.38 -5.20
C ALA A 259 31.08 9.44 -5.09
N THR A 260 31.75 8.31 -4.80
CA THR A 260 33.21 8.23 -4.75
C THR A 260 33.85 8.59 -6.09
N ALA A 261 33.28 8.11 -7.21
CA ALA A 261 33.76 8.46 -8.54
C ALA A 261 33.58 9.95 -8.86
N ALA A 262 32.49 10.57 -8.41
CA ALA A 262 32.26 12.00 -8.54
C ALA A 262 33.26 12.81 -7.70
N GLU A 263 33.53 12.41 -6.46
CA GLU A 263 34.54 13.02 -5.59
C GLU A 263 35.95 12.91 -6.17
N ALA A 264 36.30 11.75 -6.73
CA ALA A 264 37.57 11.56 -7.44
C ALA A 264 37.68 12.51 -8.64
N ARG A 265 36.64 12.62 -9.47
CA ARG A 265 36.59 13.58 -10.60
C ARG A 265 36.72 15.03 -10.16
N ILE A 266 36.07 15.41 -9.05
CA ILE A 266 36.21 16.74 -8.48
C ILE A 266 37.67 16.95 -8.06
N THR A 267 38.27 15.99 -7.35
CA THR A 267 39.67 16.07 -6.91
C THR A 267 40.64 16.20 -8.08
N ASP A 268 40.45 15.42 -9.15
CA ASP A 268 41.26 15.50 -10.37
C ASP A 268 41.09 16.87 -11.08
N LEU A 269 39.85 17.36 -11.17
CA LEU A 269 39.57 18.71 -11.69
C LEU A 269 40.29 19.78 -10.85
N LEU A 270 40.21 19.68 -9.51
CA LEU A 270 40.87 20.61 -8.58
C LEU A 270 42.40 20.57 -8.73
N ASN A 271 42.99 19.40 -8.99
CA ASN A 271 44.43 19.21 -9.15
C ASN A 271 44.95 19.50 -10.56
N SER A 272 44.08 19.64 -11.55
CA SER A 272 44.44 19.94 -12.94
C SER A 272 45.23 21.25 -13.07
N ALA A 273 46.18 21.29 -14.03
CA ALA A 273 47.02 22.45 -14.29
C ALA A 273 46.18 23.71 -14.58
N SER A 274 45.11 23.57 -15.36
CA SER A 274 44.13 24.62 -15.66
C SER A 274 43.45 25.20 -14.41
N TRP A 275 43.10 24.37 -13.43
CA TRP A 275 42.50 24.83 -12.18
C TRP A 275 43.53 25.52 -11.27
N ARG A 276 44.75 25.01 -11.21
CA ARG A 276 45.86 25.62 -10.45
C ARG A 276 46.34 26.93 -11.06
N ILE A 277 46.42 27.03 -12.40
CA ILE A 277 46.80 28.25 -13.14
C ILE A 277 45.76 29.36 -12.96
N THR A 278 44.47 29.01 -12.91
CA THR A 278 43.37 29.98 -12.71
C THR A 278 43.05 30.24 -11.24
N ALA A 279 43.67 29.55 -10.28
CA ALA A 279 43.44 29.74 -8.85
C ALA A 279 43.68 31.19 -8.37
N PRO A 280 44.72 31.92 -8.82
CA PRO A 280 44.94 33.31 -8.43
C PRO A 280 43.83 34.26 -8.92
N LEU A 281 43.31 34.04 -10.13
CA LEU A 281 42.21 34.82 -10.71
C LEU A 281 40.89 34.59 -9.96
N ARG A 282 40.65 33.36 -9.49
CA ARG A 282 39.44 33.00 -8.75
C ARG A 282 39.49 33.46 -7.30
N TRP A 283 40.66 33.41 -6.66
CA TRP A 283 40.90 34.06 -5.36
C TRP A 283 40.70 35.59 -5.46
N GLY A 284 41.19 36.21 -6.53
CA GLY A 284 40.94 37.63 -6.83
C GLY A 284 39.46 37.96 -7.05
N LYS A 285 38.71 37.09 -7.73
CA LYS A 285 37.25 37.24 -7.92
C LYS A 285 36.47 37.03 -6.62
N SER A 286 36.82 36.04 -5.80
CA SER A 286 36.17 35.83 -4.49
C SER A 286 36.45 36.97 -3.50
N LEU A 287 37.65 37.53 -3.54
CA LEU A 287 37.99 38.76 -2.80
C LEU A 287 37.22 39.97 -3.30
N LEU A 288 37.04 40.11 -4.62
CA LEU A 288 36.22 41.18 -5.21
C LEU A 288 34.74 41.05 -4.81
N VAL A 289 34.19 39.84 -4.79
CA VAL A 289 32.81 39.57 -4.33
C VAL A 289 32.69 39.88 -2.84
N ARG A 290 33.61 39.39 -1.99
CA ARG A 290 33.63 39.73 -0.55
C ARG A 290 33.90 41.21 -0.25
N ALA A 291 34.65 41.90 -1.11
CA ALA A 291 34.89 43.34 -1.00
C ALA A 291 33.69 44.17 -1.48
N SER A 292 32.90 43.63 -2.42
CA SER A 292 31.66 44.27 -2.89
C SER A 292 30.54 44.21 -1.85
N SER A 293 30.57 43.23 -0.93
CA SER A 293 29.66 43.09 0.21
C SER A 293 30.08 43.87 1.47
N LEU A 294 31.18 44.64 1.43
CA LEU A 294 31.55 45.54 2.52
C LEU A 294 30.73 46.85 2.48
N PRO A 295 30.34 47.43 3.63
CA PRO A 295 29.65 48.71 3.69
C PRO A 295 30.48 49.84 3.06
N ASP A 296 29.83 50.81 2.41
CA ASP A 296 30.48 51.79 1.51
C ASP A 296 31.59 52.63 2.17
N ALA A 297 31.56 52.80 3.50
CA ALA A 297 32.61 53.44 4.27
C ALA A 297 33.98 52.71 4.17
N ALA A 298 33.99 51.38 4.02
CA ALA A 298 35.21 50.59 3.86
C ALA A 298 35.79 50.67 2.43
N LYS A 299 34.92 50.79 1.40
CA LYS A 299 35.32 50.92 -0.01
C LYS A 299 36.10 52.23 -0.26
N HIS A 300 35.84 53.28 0.51
CA HIS A 300 36.57 54.55 0.42
C HIS A 300 37.96 54.49 1.07
N ARG A 301 38.15 53.72 2.15
CA ARG A 301 39.47 53.57 2.81
C ARG A 301 40.44 52.71 1.97
N ALA A 302 39.94 51.74 1.20
CA ALA A 302 40.75 50.91 0.31
C ALA A 302 41.34 51.66 -0.91
N LYS A 303 40.80 52.82 -1.30
CA LYS A 303 41.29 53.62 -2.45
C LYS A 303 42.61 54.36 -2.16
N MET A 304 42.90 54.66 -0.90
CA MET A 304 44.09 55.42 -0.49
C MET A 304 45.42 54.68 -0.73
N PRO A 305 45.60 53.40 -0.34
CA PRO A 305 46.83 52.67 -0.65
C PRO A 305 47.02 52.44 -2.16
N ILE A 306 45.93 52.29 -2.93
CA ILE A 306 45.99 52.14 -4.40
C ILE A 306 46.50 53.42 -5.07
N ARG A 307 46.07 54.60 -4.60
CA ARG A 307 46.57 55.90 -5.10
C ARG A 307 48.04 56.11 -4.75
N GLY A 308 48.45 55.75 -3.53
CA GLY A 308 49.85 55.80 -3.09
C GLY A 308 50.75 54.86 -3.90
N LEU A 309 50.32 53.62 -4.15
CA LEU A 309 51.03 52.66 -4.98
C LEU A 309 51.12 53.12 -6.44
N ALA A 310 50.04 53.68 -6.99
CA ALA A 310 50.02 54.20 -8.36
C ALA A 310 50.96 55.41 -8.55
N LEU A 311 51.05 56.31 -7.57
CA LEU A 311 51.99 57.44 -7.59
C LEU A 311 53.45 56.97 -7.41
N TYR A 312 53.68 55.98 -6.54
CA TYR A 312 55.00 55.37 -6.34
C TYR A 312 55.52 54.66 -7.60
N VAL A 313 54.66 53.88 -8.26
CA VAL A 313 54.98 53.22 -9.54
C VAL A 313 55.14 54.25 -10.66
N GLY A 314 54.33 55.31 -10.67
CA GLY A 314 54.42 56.40 -11.64
C GLY A 314 55.75 57.18 -11.60
N GLY A 315 56.37 57.27 -10.42
CA GLY A 315 57.68 57.91 -10.21
C GLY A 315 58.90 57.04 -10.57
N ARG A 316 58.70 55.77 -10.98
CA ARG A 316 59.80 54.85 -11.36
C ARG A 316 59.62 54.35 -12.81
N PRO A 317 60.46 54.78 -13.77
CA PRO A 317 60.26 54.52 -15.20
C PRO A 317 60.14 53.04 -15.61
N ALA A 318 60.98 52.17 -15.04
CA ALA A 318 60.99 50.73 -15.37
C ALA A 318 59.70 50.02 -14.90
N LEU A 319 59.26 50.32 -13.67
CA LEU A 319 58.05 49.75 -13.10
C LEU A 319 56.80 50.27 -13.80
N ARG A 320 56.77 51.55 -14.17
CA ARG A 320 55.68 52.14 -14.96
C ARG A 320 55.53 51.46 -16.31
N LYS A 321 56.64 51.17 -17.00
CA LYS A 321 56.63 50.50 -18.31
C LYS A 321 56.13 49.06 -18.22
N ALA A 322 56.56 48.32 -17.20
CA ALA A 322 56.10 46.96 -16.94
C ALA A 322 54.60 46.92 -16.53
N ALA A 323 54.18 47.83 -15.65
CA ALA A 323 52.79 47.92 -15.22
C ALA A 323 51.84 48.31 -16.37
N LEU A 324 52.24 49.25 -17.24
CA LEU A 324 51.46 49.63 -18.41
C LEU A 324 51.38 48.51 -19.44
N ALA A 325 52.48 47.76 -19.69
CA ALA A 325 52.47 46.62 -20.60
C ALA A 325 51.48 45.52 -20.17
N VAL A 326 51.30 45.33 -18.86
CA VAL A 326 50.30 44.41 -18.31
C VAL A 326 48.89 45.00 -18.37
N LEU A 327 48.72 46.28 -18.02
CA LEU A 327 47.42 46.98 -18.05
C LEU A 327 46.87 47.18 -19.47
N ASP A 328 47.73 47.28 -20.49
CA ASP A 328 47.34 47.42 -21.89
C ASP A 328 46.71 46.13 -22.46
N ARG A 329 46.94 44.97 -21.82
CA ARG A 329 46.20 43.73 -22.12
C ARG A 329 44.80 43.69 -21.52
N PHE A 330 44.45 44.62 -20.61
CA PHE A 330 43.17 44.68 -19.91
C PHE A 330 42.63 46.13 -19.87
N PRO A 331 42.13 46.64 -21.01
CA PRO A 331 41.78 48.06 -21.19
C PRO A 331 40.74 48.58 -20.17
N ASP A 332 39.75 47.78 -19.78
CA ASP A 332 38.74 48.18 -18.79
C ASP A 332 39.34 48.44 -17.39
N LEU A 333 40.34 47.64 -17.01
CA LEU A 333 41.02 47.79 -15.72
C LEU A 333 41.87 49.07 -15.74
N LYS A 334 42.56 49.34 -16.86
CA LYS A 334 43.34 50.57 -17.09
C LYS A 334 42.47 51.82 -16.97
N HIS A 335 41.30 51.84 -17.59
CA HIS A 335 40.36 52.97 -17.50
C HIS A 335 39.84 53.19 -16.09
N ARG A 336 39.50 52.11 -15.35
CA ARG A 336 39.06 52.22 -13.95
C ARG A 336 40.16 52.75 -13.03
N LEU A 337 41.40 52.31 -13.21
CA LEU A 337 42.54 52.76 -12.41
C LEU A 337 42.89 54.23 -12.70
N MET A 338 42.91 54.63 -13.97
CA MET A 338 43.09 56.02 -14.40
C MET A 338 42.05 56.96 -13.77
N ARG A 339 40.78 56.53 -13.72
CA ARG A 339 39.70 57.30 -13.08
C ARG A 339 39.87 57.45 -11.56
N ILE A 340 40.51 56.48 -10.90
CA ILE A 340 40.82 56.53 -9.46
C ILE A 340 42.02 57.45 -9.18
N VAL A 341 43.02 57.47 -10.08
CA VAL A 341 44.25 58.27 -9.93
C VAL A 341 44.03 59.74 -10.33
N TYR A 342 43.28 60.01 -11.40
CA TYR A 342 43.10 61.32 -12.03
C TYR A 342 41.69 61.93 -11.81
N GLY A 343 40.98 61.50 -10.77
CA GLY A 343 39.59 61.89 -10.52
C GLY A 343 39.35 63.40 -10.39
N SER A 344 38.38 63.87 -11.19
CA SER A 344 37.68 65.18 -11.26
C SER A 344 38.40 66.39 -11.88
N LEU A 345 38.32 66.50 -13.21
CA LEU A 345 38.17 67.78 -13.92
C LEU A 345 36.95 67.67 -14.84
N ALA A 346 36.15 68.74 -14.87
CA ALA A 346 34.76 68.74 -15.28
C ALA A 346 34.53 68.95 -16.80
N THR A 347 33.44 68.32 -17.28
CA THR A 347 32.46 68.75 -18.32
C THR A 347 32.85 68.77 -19.82
N PRO A 348 31.89 68.60 -20.79
CA PRO A 348 30.49 69.04 -20.73
C PRO A 348 29.37 68.08 -21.19
N GLY A 349 28.19 68.37 -20.64
CA GLY A 349 26.82 68.19 -21.16
C GLY A 349 26.56 67.13 -22.22
N VAL A 350 26.15 65.93 -21.80
CA VAL A 350 25.30 65.08 -22.63
C VAL A 350 23.86 65.43 -22.29
N HIS A 351 23.13 65.94 -23.29
CA HIS A 351 21.67 66.08 -23.25
C HIS A 351 21.05 64.75 -22.78
N ARG A 352 20.52 64.71 -21.56
CA ARG A 352 19.54 63.70 -21.17
C ARG A 352 18.22 64.12 -21.80
N GLU A 353 17.83 63.46 -22.89
CA GLU A 353 16.42 63.44 -23.29
C GLU A 353 15.60 63.00 -22.07
N LYS A 354 14.69 63.88 -21.61
CA LYS A 354 13.70 63.52 -20.61
C LYS A 354 12.76 62.51 -21.27
N VAL A 355 12.90 61.25 -20.89
CA VAL A 355 11.97 60.18 -21.27
C VAL A 355 10.60 60.52 -20.65
N PRO A 356 9.52 60.58 -21.44
CA PRO A 356 8.16 60.70 -20.91
C PRO A 356 7.88 59.57 -19.91
N THR A 357 7.27 59.89 -18.77
CA THR A 357 7.08 58.98 -17.60
C THR A 357 6.35 57.68 -17.95
N ASP A 358 5.62 57.68 -19.05
CA ASP A 358 4.82 56.62 -19.67
C ASP A 358 5.64 55.60 -20.50
N LEU A 359 6.95 55.80 -20.67
CA LEU A 359 7.84 54.88 -21.42
C LEU A 359 9.10 54.47 -20.64
N ALA A 360 9.13 54.69 -19.32
CA ALA A 360 10.29 54.47 -18.46
C ALA A 360 10.67 53.00 -18.28
N ASP A 361 9.69 52.08 -18.32
CA ASP A 361 9.88 50.65 -18.08
C ASP A 361 10.33 49.87 -19.32
N LEU A 362 10.44 50.53 -20.47
CA LEU A 362 10.80 49.90 -21.74
C LEU A 362 12.30 49.96 -22.04
N SER A 363 12.82 48.81 -22.48
CA SER A 363 14.22 48.69 -22.90
C SER A 363 14.55 49.66 -24.07
N PRO A 364 15.81 50.07 -24.24
CA PRO A 364 16.18 51.03 -25.29
C PRO A 364 15.80 50.59 -26.72
N HIS A 365 15.81 49.28 -26.97
CA HIS A 365 15.40 48.70 -28.25
C HIS A 365 13.89 48.82 -28.48
N ALA A 366 13.08 48.54 -27.45
CA ALA A 366 11.62 48.65 -27.50
C ALA A 366 11.15 50.10 -27.71
N ARG A 367 11.85 51.09 -27.12
CA ARG A 367 11.58 52.51 -27.34
C ARG A 367 11.80 52.95 -28.79
N ARG A 368 12.82 52.40 -29.45
CA ARG A 368 13.11 52.66 -30.87
C ARG A 368 11.99 52.14 -31.77
N ILE A 369 11.58 50.89 -31.55
CA ILE A 369 10.49 50.24 -32.29
C ILE A 369 9.17 51.01 -32.11
N HIS A 370 8.85 51.46 -30.89
CA HIS A 370 7.65 52.27 -30.63
C HIS A 370 7.69 53.61 -31.37
N GLY A 371 8.85 54.27 -31.42
CA GLY A 371 9.06 55.49 -32.20
C GLY A 371 8.85 55.28 -33.70
N ASP A 372 9.40 54.20 -34.25
CA ASP A 372 9.27 53.84 -35.67
C ASP A 372 7.82 53.50 -36.04
N LEU A 373 7.10 52.80 -35.16
CA LEU A 373 5.67 52.48 -35.34
C LEU A 373 4.79 53.73 -35.31
N LYS A 374 5.04 54.66 -34.38
CA LYS A 374 4.28 55.92 -34.28
C LYS A 374 4.50 56.79 -35.52
N ALA A 375 5.74 56.86 -36.02
CA ALA A 375 6.07 57.56 -37.26
C ALA A 375 5.47 56.90 -38.51
N ALA A 376 5.30 55.57 -38.53
CA ALA A 376 4.62 54.85 -39.60
C ALA A 376 3.10 55.08 -39.59
N VAL A 377 2.48 55.15 -38.42
CA VAL A 377 1.05 55.44 -38.26
C VAL A 377 0.72 56.88 -38.67
N GLU A 378 1.56 57.86 -38.32
CA GLU A 378 1.38 59.24 -38.79
C GLU A 378 1.57 59.40 -40.29
N ARG A 379 2.52 58.66 -40.89
CA ARG A 379 2.68 58.61 -42.36
C ARG A 379 1.47 58.01 -43.06
N ARG A 380 0.83 56.98 -42.47
CA ARG A 380 -0.39 56.36 -43.00
C ARG A 380 -1.64 57.25 -42.85
N ARG A 381 -1.67 58.12 -41.83
CA ARG A 381 -2.74 59.12 -41.62
C ARG A 381 -2.62 60.38 -42.50
N LYS A 382 -1.43 60.68 -43.03
CA LYS A 382 -1.18 61.84 -43.92
C LYS A 382 -1.13 61.49 -45.41
N GLY A 383 -1.35 60.21 -45.78
CA GLY A 383 -1.25 59.72 -47.16
C GLY A 383 -2.45 58.92 -47.65
N GLY A 384 -3.63 59.13 -47.05
CA GLY A 384 -4.90 58.56 -47.51
C GLY A 384 -5.93 59.68 -47.66
N ASP A 385 -6.02 60.22 -48.87
CA ASP A 385 -7.28 60.68 -49.45
C ASP A 385 -8.16 59.46 -49.78
#